data_AF-A0A2S4K866-F1
#
_entry.id   AF-A0A2S4K866-F1
#
_cell.length_a   1.000
_cell.length_b   1.000
_cell.length_c   1.000
_cell.angle_alpha   90.00
_cell.angle_beta   90.00
_cell.angle_gamma   90.00
#
_symmetry.space_group_name_H-M   'P 1'
#
loop_
_entity.id
_entity.type
_entity.pdbx_description
1 polymer ?
#
loop_
_entity_poly.entity_id
_entity_poly.type
_entity_poly.pdbx_seq_one_letter_code
_entity_poly.pdbx_strand_id
1 'polypeptide(L)' 'MKLSEAQDLLVQKMKGGAELQHHLDSGLFRLRDAITTRTVHPATVESLVRTGVIIKSLDGSCRLA' A
#
# COMPACT_ATOMS: atom_id res chain seq x y z
N MET A 1 -8.44 -2.16 -15.37
CA MET A 1 -8.26 -3.25 -14.39
C MET A 1 -9.40 -3.14 -13.37
N LYS A 2 -10.00 -4.26 -12.94
CA LYS A 2 -10.97 -4.25 -11.83
C LYS A 2 -10.22 -4.58 -10.55
N LEU A 3 -10.26 -3.68 -9.57
CA LEU A 3 -9.66 -3.91 -8.25
C LEU A 3 -10.56 -4.86 -7.43
N SER A 4 -9.94 -5.69 -6.59
CA SER A 4 -10.66 -6.38 -5.53
C SER A 4 -11.08 -5.38 -4.43
N GLU A 5 -12.03 -5.76 -3.59
CA GLU A 5 -12.50 -4.89 -2.50
C GLU A 5 -11.36 -4.45 -1.56
N ALA A 6 -10.45 -5.37 -1.21
CA ALA A 6 -9.29 -5.04 -0.38
C ALA A 6 -8.30 -4.10 -1.07
N GLN A 7 -8.10 -4.25 -2.38
CA GLN A 7 -7.26 -3.35 -3.18
C GLN A 7 -7.89 -1.96 -3.28
N ASP A 8 -9.19 -1.89 -3.55
CA ASP A 8 -9.90 -0.61 -3.66
C ASP A 8 -9.88 0.13 -2.32
N LEU A 9 -10.16 -0.56 -1.21
CA LEU A 9 -10.11 0.02 0.13
C LEU A 9 -8.71 0.58 0.47
N LEU A 10 -7.64 -0.13 0.11
CA LEU A 10 -6.28 0.35 0.30
C LEU A 10 -6.03 1.63 -0.51
N VAL A 11 -6.40 1.64 -1.79
CA VAL A 11 -6.25 2.81 -2.66
C VAL A 11 -7.04 4.01 -2.13
N GLN A 12 -8.29 3.81 -1.69
CA GLN A 12 -9.12 4.87 -1.12
C GLN A 12 -8.48 5.45 0.15
N LYS A 13 -7.91 4.61 1.01
CA LYS A 13 -7.19 5.08 2.21
C LYS A 13 -5.95 5.91 1.84
N MET A 14 -5.17 5.47 0.87
CA MET A 14 -4.00 6.22 0.40
C MET A 14 -4.40 7.56 -0.23
N LYS A 15 -5.50 7.61 -1.00
CA LYS A 15 -6.08 8.88 -1.49
C LYS A 15 -6.53 9.80 -0.36
N GLY A 16 -7.03 9.23 0.73
CA GLY A 16 -7.37 9.94 1.97
C GLY A 16 -6.17 10.39 2.80
N GLY A 17 -4.93 10.25 2.30
CA GLY A 17 -3.71 10.69 2.97
C GLY A 17 -3.06 9.63 3.86
N ALA A 18 -3.51 8.38 3.83
CA ALA A 18 -2.81 7.30 4.53
C ALA A 18 -1.49 6.96 3.83
N GLU A 19 -0.44 6.81 4.60
CA GLU A 19 0.92 6.49 4.13
C GLU A 19 1.13 4.98 4.12
N LEU A 20 1.59 4.44 3.00
CA LEU A 20 1.95 3.02 2.88
C LEU A 20 3.47 2.89 2.84
N GLN A 21 4.03 2.08 3.75
CA GLN A 21 5.45 1.83 3.86
C GLN A 21 5.73 0.33 3.87
N HIS A 22 6.70 -0.10 3.06
CA HIS A 22 7.29 -1.42 3.14
C HIS A 22 8.45 -1.39 4.16
N HIS A 23 8.34 -2.21 5.20
CA HIS A 23 9.38 -2.39 6.20
C HIS A 23 10.32 -3.52 5.76
N LEU A 24 11.44 -3.14 5.13
CA LEU A 24 12.39 -4.05 4.50
C LEU A 24 12.89 -5.16 5.44
N ASP A 25 13.11 -4.84 6.71
CA ASP A 25 13.61 -5.80 7.71
C ASP A 25 12.63 -6.94 7.99
N SER A 26 11.33 -6.68 7.83
CA SER A 26 10.25 -7.62 8.16
C SER A 26 9.50 -8.16 6.95
N GLY A 27 9.69 -7.56 5.77
CA GLY A 27 8.89 -7.83 4.57
C GLY A 27 7.43 -7.41 4.67
N LEU A 28 7.03 -6.74 5.76
CA LEU A 28 5.65 -6.32 6.00
C LEU A 28 5.36 -4.95 5.38
N PHE A 29 4.13 -4.77 4.92
CA PHE A 29 3.61 -3.45 4.54
C PHE A 29 2.77 -2.90 5.68
N ARG A 30 3.03 -1.65 6.07
CA ARG A 30 2.24 -0.92 7.06
C ARG A 30 1.57 0.26 6.40
N LEU A 31 0.25 0.32 6.58
CA LEU A 31 -0.55 1.47 6.21
C LEU A 31 -0.82 2.28 7.50
N ARG A 32 -0.38 3.52 7.50
CA ARG A 32 -0.57 4.48 8.59
C ARG A 32 -1.55 5.54 8.15
N ASP A 33 -2.64 5.71 8.88
CA ASP A 33 -3.51 6.88 8.80
C ASP A 33 -3.33 7.73 10.06
N ALA A 34 -4.06 8.85 10.16
CA ALA A 34 -3.91 9.80 11.27
C ALA A 34 -4.18 9.19 12.66
N ILE A 35 -4.89 8.05 12.72
CA ILE A 35 -5.40 7.47 13.97
C ILE A 35 -4.82 6.07 14.20
N THR A 36 -4.54 5.33 13.14
CA THR A 36 -4.24 3.89 13.19
C THR A 36 -3.08 3.50 12.30
N THR A 37 -2.35 2.47 12.72
CA THR A 37 -1.39 1.75 11.88
C THR A 37 -1.87 0.31 11.74
N ARG A 38 -1.96 -0.17 10.50
CA ARG A 38 -2.40 -1.54 10.18
C ARG A 38 -1.39 -2.22 9.27
N THR A 39 -1.26 -3.53 9.38
CA THR A 39 -0.48 -4.33 8.44
C THR A 39 -1.34 -4.65 7.22
N VAL A 40 -0.74 -4.52 6.03
CA VAL A 40 -1.36 -4.90 4.75
C VAL A 40 -0.66 -6.14 4.23
N HIS A 41 -1.43 -7.09 3.72
CA HIS A 41 -0.87 -8.32 3.17
C HIS A 41 0.02 -8.00 1.95
N PRO A 42 1.26 -8.54 1.88
CA PRO A 42 2.19 -8.24 0.78
C PRO A 42 1.59 -8.47 -0.61
N ALA A 43 0.91 -9.60 -0.81
CA ALA A 43 0.26 -9.92 -2.08
C ALA A 43 -0.70 -8.84 -2.59
N THR A 44 -1.41 -8.14 -1.69
CA THR A 44 -2.29 -7.03 -2.07
C THR A 44 -1.48 -5.87 -2.65
N VAL A 45 -0.40 -5.46 -1.98
CA VAL A 45 0.44 -4.34 -2.42
C VAL A 45 1.21 -4.70 -3.70
N GLU A 46 1.82 -5.88 -3.74
CA GLU A 46 2.59 -6.35 -4.91
C GLU A 46 1.72 -6.45 -6.16
N SER A 47 0.48 -6.89 -6.03
CA SER A 47 -0.45 -6.92 -7.16
C SER A 47 -0.74 -5.53 -7.73
N LEU A 48 -0.84 -4.51 -6.87
CA LEU A 48 -1.05 -3.11 -7.25
C LEU A 48 0.21 -2.45 -7.82
N VAL A 49 1.39 -2.84 -7.32
CA VAL A 49 2.68 -2.43 -7.89
C VAL A 49 2.84 -3.00 -9.29
N ARG A 50 2.58 -4.29 -9.47
CA ARG A 50 2.67 -4.97 -10.77
C ARG A 50 1.76 -4.35 -11.83
N THR A 51 0.60 -3.83 -11.42
CA THR A 51 -0.33 -3.17 -12.35
C THR A 51 -0.13 -1.66 -12.47
N GLY A 52 0.89 -1.11 -11.81
CA GLY A 52 1.25 0.30 -11.91
C GLY A 52 0.34 1.25 -11.15
N VAL A 53 -0.51 0.76 -10.24
CA VAL A 53 -1.37 1.61 -9.39
C VAL A 53 -0.57 2.20 -8.22
N ILE A 54 0.40 1.43 -7.70
CA ILE A 54 1.31 1.86 -6.64
C ILE A 54 2.73 1.88 -7.19
N ILE A 55 3.45 2.97 -6.94
CA ILE A 55 4.88 3.08 -7.14
C ILE A 55 5.57 2.82 -5.81
N LYS A 56 6.44 1.80 -5.77
CA LYS A 56 7.30 1.49 -4.63
C LYS A 56 8.71 2.01 -4.88
N SER A 57 9.19 2.85 -3.99
CA SER A 57 10.55 3.35 -3.96
C SER A 57 11.52 2.34 -3.32
N LEU A 58 12.82 2.54 -3.53
CA LEU A 58 13.87 1.68 -2.96
C LEU A 58 13.95 1.76 -1.43
N ASP A 59 13.58 2.89 -0.85
CA ASP A 59 13.47 3.09 0.61
C ASP A 59 12.23 2.43 1.23
N GLY A 60 11.41 1.76 0.41
CA GLY A 60 10.18 1.11 0.82
C GLY A 60 8.96 2.02 0.87
N SER A 61 9.07 3.32 0.59
CA SER A 61 7.91 4.20 0.50
C SER A 61 7.02 3.78 -0.68
N CYS A 62 5.71 3.69 -0.45
CA CYS A 62 4.73 3.35 -1.47
C CYS A 62 3.76 4.52 -1.65
N ARG A 63 3.63 4.97 -2.89
CA ARG A 63 2.74 6.07 -3.28
C ARG A 63 1.85 5.65 -4.44
N LEU A 64 0.70 6.31 -4.58
CA LEU A 64 -0.13 6.14 -5.77
C LEU A 64 0.63 6.71 -6.98
N ALA A 65 0.51 6.04 -8.12
CA ALA A 65 1.09 6.47 -9.39
C ALA A 65 0.41 7.74 -9.94
#